data_AF-A0A812P127-F1
#
_entry.id   AF-A0A812P127-F1
#
_cell.length_a   1.000
_cell.length_b   1.000
_cell.length_c   1.000
_cell.angle_alpha   90.00
_cell.angle_beta   90.00
_cell.angle_gamma   90.00
#
_symmetry.space_group_name_H-M   'P 1'
#
loop_
_entity.id
_entity.type
_entity.pdbx_description
1 polymer ?
#
loop_
_entity_poly.entity_id
_entity_poly.type
_entity_poly.pdbx_seq_one_letter_code
_entity_poly.pdbx_strand_id
1 'polypeptide(L)'
;MYTVRAEVLLEMRIVVSHETLKARGDIVDFNERMGSAIFVSHQWVAKQHPDPEFEQMPVLQDALRHLLYNSGSVSADWVTESFVPTAKGLPHKEFQQKSLFIWYDYFSVPQLEGSDQAANDSDGSQQAKAINSIPAYVAKCRFFFALCPTIDCSARARVLNVTSWSERGWCRLERAARELSAHDSWILVQGSTSLRMVGTVLSFGSGPVGEGEFTIEDDRLKLAPVMKQIVNMKLAMSLQAGDLPAYRRHLNLQTLYLTGLDTDHVCNVVPSSEKTFAPDCDHPAAAFLYQNGFRSTGEKDSAGFRPLHYAAMSGSPQVVAGLLARRANPNRRTTKAEPKLGFPPWMSALDMAIFYKHNAAAQLLIGARAQLSGGTAPAMIIAATSNNVDGIRLLRASGGDPLA
;
A
#
# COMPACT_ATOMS: atom_id res chain seq x y z
N MET A 1 -12.25 18.77 4.66
CA MET A 1 -10.89 18.46 4.16
C MET A 1 -10.42 19.72 3.46
N TYR A 2 -9.52 20.48 4.07
CA TYR A 2 -9.04 21.71 3.46
C TYR A 2 -8.14 21.40 2.27
N THR A 3 -8.26 22.20 1.22
CA THR A 3 -7.54 22.07 -0.05
C THR A 3 -7.34 23.44 -0.66
N VAL A 4 -6.50 23.51 -1.69
CA VAL A 4 -6.31 24.69 -2.53
C VAL A 4 -6.71 24.36 -3.97
N ARG A 5 -7.36 25.29 -4.68
CA ARG A 5 -7.66 25.11 -6.11
C ARG A 5 -6.37 25.00 -6.92
N ALA A 6 -6.34 24.15 -7.94
CA ALA A 6 -5.14 23.96 -8.76
C ALA A 6 -4.65 25.27 -9.38
N GLU A 7 -5.54 26.17 -9.79
CA GLU A 7 -5.18 27.48 -10.36
C GLU A 7 -4.38 28.34 -9.37
N VAL A 8 -4.80 28.35 -8.09
CA VAL A 8 -4.09 29.08 -7.03
C VAL A 8 -2.71 28.47 -6.79
N LEU A 9 -2.61 27.14 -6.74
CA LEU A 9 -1.32 26.46 -6.56
C LEU A 9 -0.37 26.72 -7.73
N LEU A 10 -0.88 26.79 -8.97
CA LEU A 10 -0.09 27.06 -10.18
C LEU A 10 0.50 28.48 -10.23
N GLU A 11 -0.07 29.41 -9.46
CA GLU A 11 0.41 30.79 -9.33
C GLU A 11 1.33 31.01 -8.13
N MET A 12 1.42 30.04 -7.21
CA MET A 12 2.30 30.13 -6.05
C MET A 12 3.76 30.29 -6.47
N ARG A 13 4.46 31.22 -5.80
CA ARG A 13 5.90 31.48 -5.98
C ARG A 13 6.72 31.00 -4.77
N ILE A 14 6.03 30.78 -3.66
CA ILE A 14 6.52 30.22 -2.40
C ILE A 14 5.40 29.34 -1.85
N VAL A 15 5.74 28.27 -1.11
CA VAL A 15 4.72 27.51 -0.38
C VAL A 15 4.34 28.33 0.85
N VAL A 16 3.04 28.56 1.04
CA VAL A 16 2.51 29.42 2.10
C VAL A 16 1.73 28.59 3.11
N SER A 17 1.72 29.03 4.38
CA SER A 17 1.03 28.33 5.46
C SER A 17 -0.49 28.30 5.29
N HIS A 18 -1.13 27.35 5.97
CA HIS A 18 -2.59 27.22 6.01
C HIS A 18 -3.26 28.54 6.43
N GLU A 19 -2.76 29.18 7.47
CA GLU A 19 -3.31 30.39 8.07
C GLU A 19 -3.27 31.57 7.08
N THR A 20 -2.16 31.71 6.36
CA THR A 20 -1.98 32.74 5.34
C THR A 20 -2.97 32.55 4.19
N LEU A 21 -3.11 31.33 3.67
CA LEU A 21 -4.07 31.05 2.60
C LEU A 21 -5.51 31.17 3.06
N LYS A 22 -5.79 30.80 4.30
CA LYS A 22 -7.13 30.95 4.90
C LYS A 22 -7.50 32.43 5.03
N ALA A 23 -6.57 33.28 5.47
CA ALA A 23 -6.78 34.73 5.55
C ALA A 23 -7.01 35.38 4.16
N ARG A 24 -6.40 34.84 3.11
CA ARG A 24 -6.63 35.27 1.70
C ARG A 24 -7.93 34.75 1.10
N GLY A 25 -8.58 33.76 1.73
CA GLY A 25 -9.76 33.08 1.17
C GLY A 25 -9.42 32.04 0.10
N ASP A 26 -8.17 31.59 0.04
CA ASP A 26 -7.66 30.62 -0.94
C ASP A 26 -7.84 29.16 -0.49
N ILE A 27 -8.08 28.93 0.80
CA ILE A 27 -8.42 27.61 1.34
C ILE A 27 -9.89 27.29 1.07
N VAL A 28 -10.12 26.09 0.56
CA VAL A 28 -11.45 25.54 0.28
C VAL A 28 -11.69 24.30 1.15
N ASP A 29 -12.82 24.24 1.85
CA ASP A 29 -13.29 22.98 2.45
C ASP A 29 -13.91 22.09 1.36
N PHE A 30 -13.15 21.09 0.93
CA PHE A 30 -13.46 20.29 -0.24
C PHE A 30 -14.61 19.30 -0.02
N ASN A 31 -15.52 19.30 -0.98
CA ASN A 31 -16.55 18.28 -1.19
C ASN A 31 -16.45 17.72 -2.62
N GLU A 32 -16.71 16.43 -2.79
CA GLU A 32 -16.67 15.70 -4.08
C GLU A 32 -17.61 16.29 -5.15
N ARG A 33 -18.63 17.05 -4.73
CA ARG A 33 -19.51 17.81 -5.64
C ARG A 33 -18.80 18.95 -6.36
N MET A 34 -17.69 19.46 -5.81
CA MET A 34 -16.95 20.61 -6.33
C MET A 34 -16.01 20.22 -7.47
N GLY A 35 -15.57 18.97 -7.53
CA GLY A 35 -14.59 18.51 -8.50
C GLY A 35 -13.84 17.27 -8.03
N SER A 36 -12.58 17.15 -8.43
CA SER A 36 -11.70 16.04 -8.04
C SER A 36 -10.57 16.55 -7.16
N ALA A 37 -10.21 15.80 -6.12
CA ALA A 37 -9.06 16.12 -5.28
C ALA A 37 -7.84 15.24 -5.59
N ILE A 38 -6.65 15.84 -5.49
CA ILE A 38 -5.34 15.19 -5.55
C ILE A 38 -4.73 15.22 -4.15
N PHE A 39 -4.43 14.05 -3.59
CA PHE A 39 -3.59 13.95 -2.39
C PHE A 39 -2.12 13.97 -2.81
N VAL A 40 -1.35 14.94 -2.33
CA VAL A 40 0.10 15.03 -2.59
C VAL A 40 0.87 14.56 -1.36
N SER A 41 1.45 13.37 -1.47
CA SER A 41 2.40 12.83 -0.50
C SER A 41 3.81 13.21 -0.92
N HIS A 42 4.58 13.83 -0.02
CA HIS A 42 5.93 14.34 -0.29
C HIS A 42 6.81 14.24 0.95
N GLN A 43 8.12 14.47 0.78
CA GLN A 43 9.07 14.49 1.89
C GLN A 43 9.42 15.93 2.27
N TRP A 44 9.31 16.26 3.56
CA TRP A 44 9.68 17.59 4.04
C TRP A 44 11.20 17.84 3.89
N VAL A 45 11.54 18.91 3.17
CA VAL A 45 12.91 19.39 2.96
C VAL A 45 13.44 20.12 4.18
N ALA A 46 12.62 20.59 5.13
CA ALA A 46 13.08 21.12 6.41
C ALA A 46 12.12 20.84 7.57
N LYS A 47 12.58 21.05 8.81
CA LYS A 47 11.78 20.77 10.02
C LYS A 47 10.59 21.73 10.14
N GLN A 48 10.78 22.99 9.77
CA GLN A 48 9.76 24.04 9.89
C GLN A 48 8.99 24.29 8.59
N HIS A 49 9.54 23.89 7.44
CA HIS A 49 8.95 24.17 6.15
C HIS A 49 9.19 23.00 5.18
N PRO A 50 8.16 22.56 4.43
CA PRO A 50 8.26 21.40 3.55
C PRO A 50 9.16 21.62 2.34
N ASP A 51 9.27 22.87 1.85
CA ASP A 51 9.97 23.21 0.61
C ASP A 51 10.48 24.67 0.64
N PRO A 52 11.45 24.99 1.51
CA PRO A 52 11.85 26.39 1.80
C PRO A 52 12.44 27.11 0.58
N GLU A 53 13.20 26.40 -0.23
CA GLU A 53 13.84 26.93 -1.44
C GLU A 53 12.94 26.79 -2.68
N PHE A 54 11.69 26.32 -2.51
CA PHE A 54 10.72 26.14 -3.58
C PHE A 54 11.25 25.25 -4.73
N GLU A 55 11.86 24.11 -4.38
CA GLU A 55 12.44 23.16 -5.33
C GLU A 55 11.49 22.00 -5.67
N GLN A 56 10.64 21.57 -4.72
CA GLN A 56 9.64 20.53 -4.96
C GLN A 56 8.40 21.07 -5.68
N MET A 57 7.93 22.24 -5.28
CA MET A 57 6.67 22.80 -5.76
C MET A 57 6.68 23.09 -7.27
N PRO A 58 7.75 23.62 -7.90
CA PRO A 58 7.80 23.77 -9.35
C PRO A 58 7.63 22.46 -10.09
N VAL A 59 8.20 21.36 -9.58
CA VAL A 59 8.04 20.03 -10.19
C VAL A 59 6.58 19.59 -10.17
N LEU A 60 5.88 19.80 -9.06
CA LEU A 60 4.44 19.55 -8.96
C LEU A 60 3.64 20.46 -9.90
N GLN A 61 3.96 21.75 -9.93
CA GLN A 61 3.29 22.71 -10.81
C GLN A 61 3.45 22.32 -12.28
N ASP A 62 4.65 21.98 -12.71
CA ASP A 62 4.92 21.61 -14.10
C ASP A 62 4.26 20.28 -14.47
N ALA A 63 4.24 19.30 -13.55
CA ALA A 63 3.48 18.07 -13.72
C ALA A 63 1.98 18.37 -13.88
N LEU A 64 1.42 19.24 -13.05
CA LEU A 64 0.00 19.64 -13.16
C LEU A 64 -0.27 20.38 -14.47
N ARG A 65 0.61 21.30 -14.91
CA ARG A 65 0.49 21.97 -16.22
C ARG A 65 0.52 20.96 -17.35
N HIS A 66 1.41 19.97 -17.29
CA HIS A 66 1.50 18.91 -18.27
C HIS A 66 0.21 18.09 -18.34
N LEU A 67 -0.37 17.73 -17.20
CA LEU A 67 -1.63 16.98 -17.14
C LEU A 67 -2.85 17.80 -17.56
N LEU A 68 -2.90 19.10 -17.24
CA LEU A 68 -4.04 19.97 -17.51
C LEU A 68 -4.08 20.51 -18.94
N TYR A 69 -2.92 20.81 -19.53
CA TYR A 69 -2.86 21.54 -20.80
C TYR A 69 -2.38 20.71 -21.99
N ASN A 70 -1.81 19.52 -21.77
CA ASN A 70 -1.36 18.65 -22.86
C ASN A 70 -2.30 17.45 -23.07
N SER A 71 -2.38 17.00 -24.32
CA SER A 71 -3.00 15.72 -24.65
C SER A 71 -2.03 14.57 -24.39
N GLY A 72 -2.54 13.43 -23.90
CA GLY A 72 -1.72 12.26 -23.64
C GLY A 72 -2.30 11.36 -22.55
N SER A 73 -1.43 10.53 -21.99
CA SER A 73 -1.73 9.67 -20.86
C SER A 73 -0.48 9.46 -20.00
N VAL A 74 -0.66 9.36 -18.69
CA VAL A 74 0.36 8.87 -17.77
C VAL A 74 0.50 7.37 -18.00
N SER A 75 1.66 6.91 -18.50
CA SER A 75 1.91 5.49 -18.72
C SER A 75 2.01 4.74 -17.40
N ALA A 76 1.73 3.43 -17.43
CA ALA A 76 2.04 2.58 -16.30
C ALA A 76 3.57 2.45 -16.18
N ASP A 77 4.04 2.09 -14.99
CA ASP A 77 5.43 1.69 -14.84
C ASP A 77 5.71 0.36 -15.57
N TRP A 78 6.95 0.16 -15.97
CA TRP A 78 7.34 -0.99 -16.80
C TRP A 78 7.06 -2.34 -16.13
N VAL A 79 7.10 -2.42 -14.79
CA VAL A 79 6.79 -3.65 -14.05
C VAL A 79 5.30 -3.93 -14.14
N THR A 80 4.46 -2.91 -13.92
CA THR A 80 3.01 -3.02 -14.10
C THR A 80 2.70 -3.45 -15.54
N GLU A 81 3.29 -2.82 -16.55
CA GLU A 81 3.06 -3.15 -17.96
C GLU A 81 3.48 -4.59 -18.31
N SER A 82 4.59 -5.07 -17.73
CA SER A 82 5.13 -6.40 -18.03
C SER A 82 4.31 -7.53 -17.39
N PHE A 83 3.84 -7.34 -16.15
CA PHE A 83 3.15 -8.39 -15.40
C PHE A 83 1.62 -8.29 -15.43
N VAL A 84 1.09 -7.14 -15.86
CA VAL A 84 -0.35 -6.90 -15.97
C VAL A 84 -0.69 -6.48 -17.40
N PRO A 85 -0.94 -7.43 -18.31
CA PRO A 85 -1.24 -7.13 -19.72
C PRO A 85 -2.49 -6.26 -19.93
N THR A 86 -3.36 -6.17 -18.93
CA THR A 86 -4.58 -5.34 -18.95
C THR A 86 -4.36 -3.94 -18.38
N ALA A 87 -3.18 -3.62 -17.85
CA ALA A 87 -2.87 -2.31 -17.31
C ALA A 87 -2.95 -1.26 -18.42
N LYS A 88 -3.66 -0.17 -18.13
CA LYS A 88 -3.78 0.98 -19.04
C LYS A 88 -3.24 2.20 -18.34
N GLY A 89 -2.58 3.07 -19.10
CA GLY A 89 -2.21 4.40 -18.63
C GLY A 89 -3.44 5.23 -18.25
N LEU A 90 -3.23 6.30 -17.48
CA LEU A 90 -4.28 7.26 -17.12
C LEU A 90 -4.37 8.35 -18.18
N PRO A 91 -5.47 8.49 -18.92
CA PRO A 91 -5.61 9.59 -19.88
C PRO A 91 -5.55 10.94 -19.17
N HIS A 92 -4.85 11.92 -19.74
CA HIS A 92 -4.81 13.29 -19.20
C HIS A 92 -6.21 13.90 -19.07
N LYS A 93 -7.13 13.48 -19.93
CA LYS A 93 -8.54 13.87 -19.89
C LYS A 93 -9.19 13.63 -18.53
N GLU A 94 -8.76 12.63 -17.76
CA GLU A 94 -9.27 12.39 -16.39
C GLU A 94 -9.00 13.55 -15.43
N PHE A 95 -7.92 14.32 -15.65
CA PHE A 95 -7.57 15.51 -14.88
C PHE A 95 -8.29 16.77 -15.38
N GLN A 96 -8.73 16.76 -16.63
CA GLN A 96 -9.28 17.93 -17.33
C GLN A 96 -10.82 17.99 -17.26
N GLN A 97 -11.47 16.91 -16.81
CA GLN A 97 -12.94 16.80 -16.77
C GLN A 97 -13.61 17.66 -15.70
N LYS A 98 -12.93 17.88 -14.57
CA LYS A 98 -13.48 18.57 -13.39
C LYS A 98 -12.42 19.49 -12.81
N SER A 99 -12.86 20.54 -12.10
CA SER A 99 -11.96 21.37 -11.31
C SER A 99 -11.13 20.52 -10.33
N LEU A 100 -9.84 20.84 -10.24
CA LEU A 100 -8.90 20.10 -9.39
C LEU A 100 -8.62 20.85 -8.10
N PHE A 101 -8.60 20.11 -7.00
CA PHE A 101 -8.29 20.60 -5.67
C PHE A 101 -7.09 19.82 -5.13
N ILE A 102 -6.13 20.52 -4.56
CA ILE A 102 -4.88 19.94 -4.10
C ILE A 102 -4.90 19.88 -2.58
N TRP A 103 -4.74 18.67 -2.06
CA TRP A 103 -4.41 18.45 -0.66
C TRP A 103 -2.89 18.30 -0.55
N TYR A 104 -2.29 19.13 0.28
CA TYR A 104 -0.87 19.18 0.60
C TYR A 104 -0.76 19.53 2.08
N ASP A 105 -0.08 18.69 2.85
CA ASP A 105 -0.08 18.73 4.31
C ASP A 105 0.12 20.14 4.91
N TYR A 106 1.10 20.91 4.44
CA TYR A 106 1.48 22.20 5.02
C TYR A 106 0.38 23.28 4.95
N PHE A 107 -0.35 23.36 3.84
CA PHE A 107 -1.46 24.32 3.72
C PHE A 107 -2.84 23.69 3.94
N SER A 108 -2.95 22.36 3.95
CA SER A 108 -4.22 21.66 4.14
C SER A 108 -4.46 21.28 5.61
N VAL A 109 -3.42 21.33 6.42
CA VAL A 109 -3.46 21.13 7.87
C VAL A 109 -3.14 22.46 8.56
N PRO A 110 -3.94 22.92 9.54
CA PRO A 110 -3.61 24.09 10.35
C PRO A 110 -2.24 23.96 11.03
N GLN A 111 -1.41 25.00 10.96
CA GLN A 111 -0.11 25.05 11.61
C GLN A 111 -0.25 25.65 13.02
N LEU A 112 0.61 25.26 13.97
CA LEU A 112 0.56 25.74 15.36
C LEU A 112 1.10 27.17 15.54
N GLU A 113 1.07 28.01 14.51
CA GLU A 113 1.59 29.37 14.58
C GLU A 113 0.70 30.26 15.47
N GLY A 114 1.22 30.63 16.65
CA GLY A 114 0.63 31.67 17.52
C GLY A 114 -0.26 31.20 18.69
N SER A 115 -0.22 29.91 19.08
CA SER A 115 -0.89 29.45 20.32
C SER A 115 0.12 29.31 21.47
N ASP A 116 -0.19 29.89 22.63
CA ASP A 116 0.63 29.80 23.83
C ASP A 116 1.05 28.35 24.10
N GLN A 117 2.35 28.15 24.29
CA GLN A 117 3.02 26.85 24.47
C GLN A 117 2.50 26.01 25.67
N ALA A 118 1.52 26.50 26.42
CA ALA A 118 0.98 25.87 27.62
C ALA A 118 -0.31 25.03 27.40
N ALA A 119 -0.97 25.09 26.23
CA ALA A 119 -2.24 24.39 25.99
C ALA A 119 -2.16 23.20 25.00
N ASN A 120 -0.99 22.96 24.40
CA ASN A 120 -0.86 22.18 23.16
C ASN A 120 -0.47 20.70 23.31
N ASP A 121 -0.34 20.18 24.53
CA ASP A 121 -0.15 18.74 24.78
C ASP A 121 -1.46 17.95 24.84
N SER A 122 -2.60 18.58 24.52
CA SER A 122 -3.87 17.87 24.42
C SER A 122 -4.08 17.32 23.01
N ASP A 123 -4.38 16.02 22.92
CA ASP A 123 -4.81 15.23 21.75
C ASP A 123 -6.04 15.81 21.00
N GLY A 124 -6.50 17.01 21.38
CA GLY A 124 -7.66 17.72 20.85
C GLY A 124 -7.37 18.88 19.90
N SER A 125 -6.10 19.22 19.62
CA SER A 125 -5.75 20.33 18.72
C SER A 125 -6.29 20.10 17.29
N GLN A 126 -6.62 21.18 16.57
CA GLN A 126 -7.13 21.06 15.19
C GLN A 126 -6.11 20.40 14.26
N GLN A 127 -4.83 20.64 14.50
CA GLN A 127 -3.73 19.99 13.78
C GLN A 127 -3.72 18.48 14.04
N ALA A 128 -3.77 18.04 15.30
CA ALA A 128 -3.79 16.62 15.66
C ALA A 128 -4.99 15.89 15.03
N LYS A 129 -6.19 16.49 15.09
CA LYS A 129 -7.39 15.94 14.44
C LYS A 129 -7.24 15.82 12.92
N ALA A 130 -6.60 16.80 12.27
CA ALA A 130 -6.37 16.76 10.84
C ALA A 130 -5.32 15.70 10.45
N ILE A 131 -4.24 15.56 11.23
CA ILE A 131 -3.23 14.51 11.05
C ILE A 131 -3.86 13.12 11.20
N ASN A 132 -4.66 12.92 12.25
CA ASN A 132 -5.38 11.66 12.49
C ASN A 132 -6.41 11.34 11.38
N SER A 133 -6.79 12.33 10.56
CA SER A 133 -7.74 12.19 9.45
C SER A 133 -7.07 11.97 8.09
N ILE A 134 -5.73 11.95 8.00
CA ILE A 134 -4.99 11.77 6.74
C ILE A 134 -5.46 10.54 5.95
N PRO A 135 -5.64 9.34 6.53
CA PRO A 135 -6.14 8.18 5.78
C PRO A 135 -7.52 8.41 5.16
N ALA A 136 -8.41 9.11 5.86
CA ALA A 136 -9.72 9.46 5.34
C ALA A 136 -9.62 10.48 4.19
N TYR A 137 -8.67 11.42 4.26
CA TYR A 137 -8.38 12.34 3.17
C TYR A 137 -7.83 11.61 1.94
N VAL A 138 -6.90 10.67 2.12
CA VAL A 138 -6.38 9.82 1.05
C VAL A 138 -7.51 9.06 0.36
N ALA A 139 -8.42 8.46 1.13
CA ALA A 139 -9.57 7.73 0.60
C ALA A 139 -10.58 8.63 -0.15
N LYS A 140 -10.73 9.89 0.28
CA LYS A 140 -11.61 10.89 -0.36
C LYS A 140 -11.03 11.46 -1.65
N CYS A 141 -9.71 11.42 -1.83
CA CYS A 141 -9.05 11.95 -3.02
C CYS A 141 -9.20 11.02 -4.23
N ARG A 142 -9.54 11.59 -5.39
CA ARG A 142 -9.67 10.85 -6.66
C ARG A 142 -8.30 10.38 -7.15
N PHE A 143 -7.28 11.20 -6.97
CA PHE A 143 -5.90 10.91 -7.38
C PHE A 143 -4.95 11.00 -6.18
N PHE A 144 -3.85 10.26 -6.24
CA PHE A 144 -2.78 10.30 -5.25
C PHE A 144 -1.46 10.45 -5.99
N PHE A 145 -0.70 11.49 -5.64
CA PHE A 145 0.60 11.80 -6.20
C PHE A 145 1.66 11.57 -5.12
N ALA A 146 2.64 10.73 -5.40
CA ALA A 146 3.88 10.70 -4.66
C ALA A 146 4.86 11.65 -5.35
N LEU A 147 5.07 12.83 -4.77
CA LEU A 147 6.00 13.84 -5.25
C LEU A 147 7.40 13.49 -4.74
N CYS A 148 8.24 12.98 -5.63
CA CYS A 148 9.57 12.46 -5.31
C CYS A 148 10.62 12.96 -6.32
N PRO A 149 10.79 14.29 -6.51
CA PRO A 149 11.89 14.82 -7.30
C PRO A 149 13.23 14.46 -6.66
N THR A 150 14.29 14.42 -7.48
CA THR A 150 15.66 14.28 -6.96
C THR A 150 16.17 15.65 -6.52
N ILE A 151 16.30 15.85 -5.22
CA ILE A 151 16.76 17.12 -4.63
C ILE A 151 17.96 16.85 -3.73
N ASP A 152 19.04 17.61 -3.93
CA ASP A 152 20.22 17.55 -3.06
C ASP A 152 20.00 18.47 -1.85
N CYS A 153 19.76 17.88 -0.67
CA CYS A 153 19.74 18.62 0.57
C CYS A 153 21.15 18.65 1.18
N SER A 154 22.03 19.50 0.63
CA SER A 154 23.44 19.58 1.08
C SER A 154 23.56 19.87 2.58
N ALA A 155 22.61 20.63 3.16
CA ALA A 155 22.55 20.92 4.60
C ALA A 155 22.33 19.68 5.49
N ARG A 156 21.83 18.56 4.94
CA ARG A 156 21.61 17.29 5.65
C ARG A 156 22.44 16.13 5.12
N ALA A 157 23.33 16.38 4.16
CA ALA A 157 24.07 15.35 3.45
C ALA A 157 23.17 14.18 2.97
N ARG A 158 21.96 14.48 2.51
CA ARG A 158 20.97 13.49 2.03
C ARG A 158 20.37 13.98 0.72
N VAL A 159 20.25 13.07 -0.25
CA VAL A 159 19.49 13.31 -1.47
C VAL A 159 18.07 12.83 -1.25
N LEU A 160 17.09 13.70 -1.46
CA LEU A 160 15.68 13.31 -1.48
C LEU A 160 15.36 12.72 -2.84
N ASN A 161 14.68 11.57 -2.85
CA ASN A 161 14.21 10.90 -4.04
C ASN A 161 13.12 9.87 -3.66
N VAL A 162 12.71 9.05 -4.62
CA VAL A 162 11.72 8.00 -4.40
C VAL A 162 12.13 6.99 -3.32
N THR A 163 13.42 6.67 -3.19
CA THR A 163 13.94 5.76 -2.16
C THR A 163 13.78 6.39 -0.77
N SER A 164 14.26 7.62 -0.57
CA SER A 164 14.15 8.30 0.73
C SER A 164 12.70 8.54 1.14
N TRP A 165 11.83 8.86 0.18
CA TRP A 165 10.39 8.97 0.42
C TRP A 165 9.79 7.64 0.90
N SER A 166 10.17 6.53 0.23
CA SER A 166 9.65 5.19 0.54
C SER A 166 10.15 4.62 1.88
N GLU A 167 11.17 5.21 2.48
CA GLU A 167 11.70 4.83 3.79
C GLU A 167 10.86 5.42 4.93
N ARG A 168 10.17 6.54 4.72
CA ARG A 168 9.45 7.24 5.80
C ARG A 168 8.16 6.55 6.22
N GLY A 169 7.97 6.38 7.52
CA GLY A 169 6.77 5.75 8.10
C GLY A 169 5.46 6.42 7.69
N TRP A 170 5.39 7.75 7.75
CA TRP A 170 4.21 8.53 7.33
C TRP A 170 3.89 8.37 5.83
N CYS A 171 4.90 8.43 4.96
CA CYS A 171 4.71 8.24 3.52
C CYS A 171 4.26 6.80 3.18
N ARG A 172 4.78 5.80 3.93
CA ARG A 172 4.31 4.42 3.83
C ARG A 172 2.85 4.29 4.25
N LEU A 173 2.43 4.97 5.31
CA LEU A 173 1.02 5.00 5.75
C LEU A 173 0.12 5.59 4.68
N GLU A 174 0.47 6.76 4.13
CA GLU A 174 -0.30 7.43 3.09
C GLU A 174 -0.47 6.54 1.85
N ARG A 175 0.63 5.89 1.42
CA ARG A 175 0.60 4.90 0.34
C ARG A 175 -0.29 3.71 0.68
N ALA A 176 -0.14 3.11 1.87
CA ALA A 176 -0.96 1.98 2.30
C ALA A 176 -2.45 2.33 2.36
N ALA A 177 -2.78 3.52 2.87
CA ALA A 177 -4.14 4.05 2.88
C ALA A 177 -4.69 4.18 1.44
N ARG A 178 -3.87 4.60 0.47
CA ARG A 178 -4.26 4.67 -0.93
C ARG A 178 -4.51 3.29 -1.53
N GLU A 179 -3.52 2.40 -1.44
CA GLU A 179 -3.55 1.04 -2.00
C GLU A 179 -4.69 0.18 -1.40
N LEU A 180 -5.11 0.46 -0.17
CA LEU A 180 -6.22 -0.22 0.51
C LEU A 180 -7.57 0.50 0.37
N SER A 181 -7.64 1.66 -0.29
CA SER A 181 -8.90 2.36 -0.54
C SER A 181 -9.71 1.76 -1.71
N ALA A 182 -10.80 2.43 -2.10
CA ALA A 182 -11.55 2.12 -3.32
C ALA A 182 -10.75 2.44 -4.60
N HIS A 183 -9.83 3.41 -4.52
CA HIS A 183 -8.96 3.82 -5.62
C HIS A 183 -7.52 3.46 -5.25
N ASP A 184 -7.03 2.34 -5.73
CA ASP A 184 -5.75 1.77 -5.30
C ASP A 184 -4.54 2.15 -6.17
N SER A 185 -4.76 2.86 -7.28
CA SER A 185 -3.67 3.35 -8.14
C SER A 185 -3.17 4.73 -7.70
N TRP A 186 -1.88 4.97 -7.89
CA TRP A 186 -1.23 6.25 -7.61
C TRP A 186 -0.21 6.63 -8.69
N ILE A 187 0.21 7.90 -8.70
CA ILE A 187 1.16 8.43 -9.68
C ILE A 187 2.44 8.86 -8.97
N LEU A 188 3.55 8.30 -9.41
CA LEU A 188 4.89 8.75 -9.02
C LEU A 188 5.28 9.95 -9.89
N VAL A 189 5.62 11.06 -9.24
CA VAL A 189 6.02 12.32 -9.86
C VAL A 189 7.49 12.58 -9.55
N GLN A 190 8.37 12.37 -10.52
CA GLN A 190 9.82 12.60 -10.36
C GLN A 190 10.31 13.82 -11.15
N GLY A 191 9.46 14.38 -12.01
CA GLY A 191 9.75 15.51 -12.87
C GLY A 191 8.50 15.98 -13.60
N SER A 192 8.62 17.06 -14.36
CA SER A 192 7.50 17.66 -15.10
C SER A 192 6.84 16.73 -16.12
N THR A 193 7.63 15.86 -16.75
CA THR A 193 7.18 14.83 -17.71
C THR A 193 7.47 13.40 -17.25
N SER A 194 8.15 13.24 -16.12
CA SER A 194 8.44 11.93 -15.52
C SER A 194 7.32 11.56 -14.54
N LEU A 195 6.21 11.12 -15.12
CA LEU A 195 4.99 10.69 -14.43
C LEU A 195 4.74 9.21 -14.74
N ARG A 196 4.57 8.39 -13.70
CA ARG A 196 4.26 6.96 -13.87
C ARG A 196 3.11 6.54 -12.98
N MET A 197 2.13 5.86 -13.55
CA MET A 197 1.10 5.19 -12.76
C MET A 197 1.68 3.91 -12.17
N VAL A 198 1.62 3.79 -10.86
CA VAL A 198 1.97 2.57 -10.13
C VAL A 198 0.67 1.83 -9.79
N GLY A 199 0.57 0.59 -10.26
CA GLY A 199 -0.66 -0.20 -10.16
C GLY A 199 -0.52 -1.57 -9.49
N THR A 200 0.70 -2.04 -9.23
CA THR A 200 0.95 -3.33 -8.57
C THR A 200 2.02 -3.23 -7.49
N VAL A 201 1.91 -4.09 -6.47
CA VAL A 201 2.89 -4.21 -5.38
C VAL A 201 4.30 -4.52 -5.91
N LEU A 202 4.44 -5.26 -7.02
CA LEU A 202 5.75 -5.54 -7.63
C LEU A 202 6.47 -4.30 -8.13
N SER A 203 5.71 -3.30 -8.59
CA SER A 203 6.26 -2.06 -9.16
C SER A 203 6.94 -1.19 -8.13
N PHE A 204 6.60 -1.39 -6.85
CA PHE A 204 7.11 -0.59 -5.77
C PHE A 204 7.30 -1.41 -4.51
N GLY A 205 8.49 -1.98 -4.36
CA GLY A 205 8.91 -2.76 -3.20
C GLY A 205 9.16 -1.92 -1.95
N SER A 206 8.22 -1.07 -1.56
CA SER A 206 8.27 -0.36 -0.28
C SER A 206 7.70 -1.24 0.82
N GLY A 207 8.44 -1.34 1.92
CA GLY A 207 8.08 -2.18 3.05
C GLY A 207 6.85 -1.70 3.84
N PRO A 208 6.48 -2.42 4.90
CA PRO A 208 5.34 -2.09 5.75
C PRO A 208 5.56 -0.79 6.53
N VAL A 209 4.46 -0.19 6.98
CA VAL A 209 4.45 1.08 7.73
C VAL A 209 5.31 0.98 8.99
N GLY A 210 5.18 -0.12 9.72
CA GLY A 210 5.89 -0.35 10.97
C GLY A 210 7.40 -0.59 10.83
N GLU A 211 7.93 -0.67 9.60
CA GLU A 211 9.38 -0.71 9.34
C GLU A 211 9.91 0.62 8.79
N GLY A 212 9.07 1.66 8.72
CA GLY A 212 9.49 2.97 8.25
C GLY A 212 10.36 3.74 9.27
N GLU A 213 11.10 4.72 8.75
CA GLU A 213 11.80 5.74 9.53
C GLU A 213 10.79 6.79 10.03
N PHE A 214 10.81 7.06 11.34
CA PHE A 214 9.99 8.11 11.95
C PHE A 214 10.89 9.20 12.52
N THR A 215 10.49 10.46 12.32
CA THR A 215 11.16 11.59 12.97
C THR A 215 10.86 11.61 14.48
N ILE A 216 9.69 11.12 14.87
CA ILE A 216 9.24 10.94 16.26
C ILE A 216 8.78 9.49 16.39
N GLU A 217 9.52 8.66 17.11
CA GLU A 217 9.21 7.22 17.21
C GLU A 217 7.83 6.93 17.83
N ASP A 218 7.33 7.79 18.71
CA ASP A 218 5.97 7.66 19.28
C ASP A 218 4.86 7.73 18.21
N ASP A 219 5.12 8.33 17.04
CA ASP A 219 4.17 8.31 15.94
C ASP A 219 3.93 6.89 15.44
N ARG A 220 4.92 5.99 15.52
CA ARG A 220 4.77 4.57 15.14
C ARG A 220 3.64 3.92 15.95
N LEU A 221 3.55 4.22 17.24
CA LEU A 221 2.50 3.72 18.13
C LEU A 221 1.13 4.31 17.76
N LYS A 222 1.08 5.59 17.38
CA LYS A 222 -0.16 6.25 16.92
C LYS A 222 -0.66 5.68 15.59
N LEU A 223 0.24 5.23 14.71
CA LEU A 223 -0.12 4.68 13.41
C LEU A 223 -0.64 3.23 13.48
N ALA A 224 -0.32 2.49 14.55
CA ALA A 224 -0.76 1.11 14.74
C ALA A 224 -2.29 0.92 14.70
N PRO A 225 -3.11 1.66 15.51
CA PRO A 225 -4.56 1.56 15.43
C PRO A 225 -5.12 2.08 14.10
N VAL A 226 -4.48 3.08 13.50
CA VAL A 226 -4.87 3.66 12.21
C VAL A 226 -4.74 2.64 11.09
N MET A 227 -3.60 1.95 10.99
CA MET A 227 -3.42 0.89 9.98
C MET A 227 -4.37 -0.27 10.18
N LYS A 228 -4.61 -0.69 11.43
CA LYS A 228 -5.60 -1.74 11.73
C LYS A 228 -6.99 -1.33 11.24
N GLN A 229 -7.39 -0.08 11.44
CA GLN A 229 -8.65 0.46 10.94
C GLN A 229 -8.72 0.44 9.40
N ILE A 230 -7.66 0.86 8.71
CA ILE A 230 -7.58 0.84 7.23
C ILE A 230 -7.77 -0.59 6.71
N VAL A 231 -7.08 -1.57 7.30
CA VAL A 231 -7.23 -2.99 6.93
C VAL A 231 -8.67 -3.45 7.17
N ASN A 232 -9.23 -3.17 8.34
CA ASN A 232 -10.60 -3.56 8.67
C ASN A 232 -11.64 -2.97 7.69
N MET A 233 -11.48 -1.68 7.32
CA MET A 233 -12.33 -1.03 6.33
C MET A 233 -12.24 -1.72 4.97
N LYS A 234 -11.03 -2.06 4.49
CA LYS A 234 -10.86 -2.78 3.21
C LYS A 234 -11.51 -4.16 3.23
N LEU A 235 -11.40 -4.89 4.35
CA LEU A 235 -12.04 -6.19 4.52
C LEU A 235 -13.57 -6.05 4.46
N ALA A 236 -14.14 -5.10 5.20
CA ALA A 236 -15.57 -4.83 5.20
C ALA A 236 -16.08 -4.41 3.81
N MET A 237 -15.38 -3.51 3.12
CA MET A 237 -15.73 -3.08 1.76
C MET A 237 -15.70 -4.24 0.77
N SER A 238 -14.70 -5.13 0.86
CA SER A 238 -14.59 -6.29 -0.02
C SER A 238 -15.75 -7.27 0.19
N LEU A 239 -16.16 -7.50 1.45
CA LEU A 239 -17.33 -8.31 1.78
C LEU A 239 -18.63 -7.68 1.31
N GLN A 240 -18.82 -6.37 1.52
CA GLN A 240 -20.00 -5.62 1.06
C GLN A 240 -20.15 -5.66 -0.46
N ALA A 241 -19.04 -5.60 -1.20
CA ALA A 241 -19.01 -5.73 -2.65
C ALA A 241 -19.17 -7.18 -3.15
N GLY A 242 -19.15 -8.18 -2.26
CA GLY A 242 -19.15 -9.60 -2.63
C GLY A 242 -17.83 -10.07 -3.28
N ASP A 243 -16.76 -9.27 -3.21
CA ASP A 243 -15.44 -9.59 -3.77
C ASP A 243 -14.65 -10.48 -2.78
N LEU A 244 -15.02 -11.77 -2.75
CA LEU A 244 -14.37 -12.76 -1.90
C LEU A 244 -12.86 -12.93 -2.20
N PRO A 245 -12.38 -12.93 -3.46
CA PRO A 245 -10.95 -12.93 -3.73
C PRO A 245 -10.20 -11.74 -3.12
N ALA A 246 -10.73 -10.52 -3.23
CA ALA A 246 -10.13 -9.35 -2.61
C ALA A 246 -10.13 -9.45 -1.09
N TYR A 247 -11.26 -9.87 -0.50
CA TYR A 247 -11.36 -10.10 0.94
C TYR A 247 -10.29 -11.07 1.44
N ARG A 248 -10.19 -12.26 0.83
CA ARG A 248 -9.19 -13.28 1.20
C ARG A 248 -7.77 -12.77 1.03
N ARG A 249 -7.47 -12.08 -0.08
CA ARG A 249 -6.15 -11.48 -0.29
C ARG A 249 -5.78 -10.54 0.86
N HIS A 250 -6.62 -9.56 1.19
CA HIS A 250 -6.29 -8.59 2.23
C HIS A 250 -6.32 -9.20 3.64
N LEU A 251 -7.17 -10.20 3.89
CA LEU A 251 -7.21 -10.92 5.16
C LEU A 251 -5.88 -11.64 5.40
N ASN A 252 -5.28 -12.20 4.36
CA ASN A 252 -4.03 -12.94 4.48
C ASN A 252 -2.80 -12.04 4.36
N LEU A 253 -2.90 -10.85 3.75
CA LEU A 253 -1.82 -9.86 3.72
C LEU A 253 -1.77 -8.97 4.96
N GLN A 254 -2.74 -9.05 5.88
CA GLN A 254 -2.76 -8.21 7.07
C GLN A 254 -1.51 -8.36 7.94
N THR A 255 -0.93 -9.57 8.02
CA THR A 255 0.33 -9.81 8.73
C THR A 255 1.43 -8.90 8.18
N LEU A 256 1.51 -8.78 6.85
CA LEU A 256 2.47 -7.88 6.20
C LEU A 256 2.11 -6.42 6.45
N TYR A 257 0.85 -6.01 6.28
CA TYR A 257 0.43 -4.62 6.47
C TYR A 257 0.71 -4.10 7.89
N LEU A 258 0.62 -4.97 8.90
CA LEU A 258 0.77 -4.65 10.31
C LEU A 258 2.17 -4.97 10.86
N THR A 259 3.08 -5.48 10.03
CA THR A 259 4.46 -5.79 10.46
C THR A 259 5.16 -4.54 10.99
N GLY A 260 5.81 -4.69 12.16
CA GLY A 260 6.52 -3.62 12.86
C GLY A 260 5.63 -2.63 13.61
N LEU A 261 4.31 -2.88 13.67
CA LEU A 261 3.36 -2.11 14.47
C LEU A 261 2.94 -2.94 15.68
N ASP A 262 2.88 -2.31 16.86
CA ASP A 262 2.39 -2.95 18.09
C ASP A 262 0.86 -3.02 18.07
N THR A 263 0.32 -3.97 17.30
CA THR A 263 -1.12 -4.17 17.16
C THR A 263 -1.46 -5.58 16.71
N ASP A 264 -2.55 -6.12 17.27
CA ASP A 264 -3.07 -7.40 16.84
C ASP A 264 -3.70 -7.33 15.44
N HIS A 265 -3.75 -8.47 14.78
CA HIS A 265 -4.49 -8.67 13.55
C HIS A 265 -5.98 -8.32 13.70
N VAL A 266 -6.65 -8.08 12.57
CA VAL A 266 -8.10 -8.03 12.49
C VAL A 266 -8.63 -9.47 12.57
N CYS A 267 -9.32 -9.76 13.66
CA CYS A 267 -9.85 -11.09 13.97
C CYS A 267 -11.37 -11.14 13.77
N ASN A 268 -11.92 -12.34 13.58
CA ASN A 268 -13.36 -12.61 13.64
C ASN A 268 -14.22 -11.72 12.73
N VAL A 269 -13.73 -11.42 11.53
CA VAL A 269 -14.46 -10.60 10.55
C VAL A 269 -15.74 -11.31 10.11
N VAL A 270 -15.68 -12.64 9.99
CA VAL A 270 -16.87 -13.48 9.81
C VAL A 270 -17.31 -13.98 11.19
N PRO A 271 -18.51 -13.63 11.68
CA PRO A 271 -18.99 -14.07 12.98
C PRO A 271 -19.21 -15.58 13.00
N SER A 272 -18.50 -16.30 13.88
CA SER A 272 -18.76 -17.72 14.12
C SER A 272 -19.89 -17.93 15.11
N SER A 273 -20.91 -18.71 14.76
CA SER A 273 -21.84 -19.23 15.77
C SER A 273 -21.12 -20.26 16.64
N GLU A 274 -21.27 -20.18 17.96
CA GLU A 274 -20.65 -21.13 18.92
C GLU A 274 -20.96 -22.60 18.59
N LYS A 275 -22.04 -22.87 17.83
CA LYS A 275 -22.46 -24.21 17.41
C LYS A 275 -21.75 -24.76 16.17
N THR A 276 -20.90 -23.97 15.51
CA THR A 276 -20.22 -24.39 14.27
C THR A 276 -18.91 -25.15 14.53
N PHE A 277 -18.42 -25.12 15.77
CA PHE A 277 -17.15 -25.72 16.15
C PHE A 277 -17.38 -26.95 17.04
N ALA A 278 -17.24 -28.14 16.46
CA ALA A 278 -17.15 -29.41 17.21
C ALA A 278 -15.85 -29.43 18.05
N PRO A 279 -15.70 -30.26 19.09
CA PRO A 279 -14.54 -30.21 19.99
C PRO A 279 -13.13 -30.47 19.37
N ASP A 280 -13.01 -30.75 18.06
CA ASP A 280 -11.75 -30.77 17.28
C ASP A 280 -11.28 -29.38 16.76
N CYS A 281 -11.84 -28.30 17.30
CA CYS A 281 -11.69 -26.94 16.75
C CYS A 281 -10.48 -26.13 17.22
N ASP A 282 -9.57 -26.74 17.98
CA ASP A 282 -8.26 -26.15 18.30
C ASP A 282 -7.27 -26.20 17.13
N HIS A 283 -7.69 -26.66 15.95
CA HIS A 283 -6.79 -26.80 14.82
C HIS A 283 -6.78 -25.51 13.97
N PRO A 284 -5.67 -24.74 13.91
CA PRO A 284 -5.61 -23.43 13.25
C PRO A 284 -6.12 -23.41 11.80
N ALA A 285 -5.96 -24.54 11.08
CA ALA A 285 -6.48 -24.65 9.72
C ALA A 285 -8.03 -24.66 9.62
N ALA A 286 -8.78 -25.04 10.66
CA ALA A 286 -10.25 -25.01 10.64
C ALA A 286 -10.77 -23.59 10.76
N ALA A 287 -10.28 -22.85 11.76
CA ALA A 287 -10.55 -21.43 11.93
C ALA A 287 -10.13 -20.64 10.68
N PHE A 288 -8.97 -20.97 10.10
CA PHE A 288 -8.50 -20.36 8.86
C PHE A 288 -9.45 -20.59 7.68
N LEU A 289 -9.87 -21.83 7.42
CA LEU A 289 -10.82 -22.14 6.35
C LEU A 289 -12.14 -21.39 6.56
N TYR A 290 -12.63 -21.37 7.81
CA TYR A 290 -13.87 -20.67 8.16
C TYR A 290 -13.79 -19.16 7.90
N GLN A 291 -12.78 -18.48 8.44
CA GLN A 291 -12.61 -17.03 8.24
C GLN A 291 -12.38 -16.68 6.77
N ASN A 292 -11.74 -17.55 5.99
CA ASN A 292 -11.61 -17.38 4.54
C ASN A 292 -12.85 -17.81 3.73
N GLY A 293 -13.90 -18.33 4.37
CA GLY A 293 -15.11 -18.81 3.71
C GLY A 293 -14.88 -20.00 2.76
N PHE A 294 -13.97 -20.91 3.11
CA PHE A 294 -13.72 -22.15 2.39
C PHE A 294 -14.35 -23.34 3.12
N ARG A 295 -14.90 -24.28 2.36
CA ARG A 295 -15.49 -25.53 2.89
C ARG A 295 -14.50 -26.69 2.93
N SER A 296 -13.45 -26.64 2.11
CA SER A 296 -12.45 -27.71 2.04
C SER A 296 -11.07 -27.18 1.62
N THR A 297 -10.02 -27.96 1.87
CA THR A 297 -8.64 -27.63 1.49
C THR A 297 -8.41 -27.60 -0.03
N GLY A 298 -9.29 -28.25 -0.79
CA GLY A 298 -9.23 -28.36 -2.25
C GLY A 298 -10.20 -27.43 -2.99
N GLU A 299 -10.88 -26.52 -2.31
CA GLU A 299 -11.76 -25.55 -2.97
C GLU A 299 -10.92 -24.51 -3.72
N LYS A 300 -11.38 -24.13 -4.91
CA LYS A 300 -10.77 -23.09 -5.74
C LYS A 300 -11.76 -21.96 -5.90
N ASP A 301 -11.32 -20.73 -5.71
CA ASP A 301 -12.18 -19.56 -5.90
C ASP A 301 -12.20 -19.03 -7.34
N SER A 302 -12.93 -17.93 -7.53
CA SER A 302 -13.11 -17.27 -8.83
C SER A 302 -11.81 -16.63 -9.36
N ALA A 303 -10.84 -16.31 -8.51
CA ALA A 303 -9.50 -15.86 -8.90
C ALA A 303 -8.54 -17.04 -9.16
N GLY A 304 -8.98 -18.27 -8.88
CA GLY A 304 -8.16 -19.47 -9.07
C GLY A 304 -7.26 -19.81 -7.90
N PHE A 305 -7.42 -19.13 -6.76
CA PHE A 305 -6.67 -19.38 -5.54
C PHE A 305 -7.35 -20.48 -4.72
N ARG A 306 -6.60 -21.03 -3.77
CA ARG A 306 -6.98 -22.18 -2.93
C ARG A 306 -6.51 -21.88 -1.49
N PRO A 307 -7.05 -22.55 -0.47
CA PRO A 307 -6.67 -22.29 0.92
C PRO A 307 -5.15 -22.27 1.17
N LEU A 308 -4.41 -23.20 0.58
CA LEU A 308 -2.96 -23.28 0.78
C LEU A 308 -2.19 -22.10 0.17
N HIS A 309 -2.68 -21.50 -0.93
CA HIS A 309 -2.11 -20.27 -1.50
C HIS A 309 -2.25 -19.11 -0.51
N TYR A 310 -3.43 -18.95 0.06
CA TYR A 310 -3.71 -17.92 1.06
C TYR A 310 -2.95 -18.16 2.37
N ALA A 311 -2.82 -19.41 2.82
CA ALA A 311 -2.04 -19.75 4.00
C ALA A 311 -0.54 -19.44 3.80
N ALA A 312 0.01 -19.77 2.63
CA ALA A 312 1.38 -19.41 2.27
C ALA A 312 1.60 -17.90 2.21
N MET A 313 0.62 -17.15 1.68
CA MET A 313 0.60 -15.68 1.66
C MET A 313 0.53 -15.08 3.08
N SER A 314 -0.17 -15.72 4.02
CA SER A 314 -0.27 -15.26 5.42
C SER A 314 0.98 -15.50 6.26
N GLY A 315 1.84 -16.41 5.80
CA GLY A 315 3.07 -16.78 6.47
C GLY A 315 2.91 -17.66 7.71
N SER A 316 1.70 -18.10 8.09
CA SER A 316 1.47 -18.92 9.30
C SER A 316 1.91 -20.38 9.10
N PRO A 317 3.00 -20.84 9.77
CA PRO A 317 3.47 -22.22 9.61
C PRO A 317 2.46 -23.22 10.17
N GLN A 318 1.75 -22.86 11.24
CA GLN A 318 0.72 -23.71 11.85
C GLN A 318 -0.46 -23.96 10.92
N VAL A 319 -0.93 -22.93 10.20
CA VAL A 319 -2.00 -23.08 9.21
C VAL A 319 -1.53 -23.92 8.03
N VAL A 320 -0.32 -23.66 7.51
CA VAL A 320 0.27 -24.43 6.40
C VAL A 320 0.40 -25.91 6.78
N ALA A 321 1.02 -26.22 7.92
CA ALA A 321 1.15 -27.59 8.42
C ALA A 321 -0.23 -28.25 8.58
N GLY A 322 -1.19 -27.52 9.14
CA GLY A 322 -2.54 -28.02 9.34
C GLY A 322 -3.30 -28.31 8.05
N LEU A 323 -3.15 -27.49 7.02
CA LEU A 323 -3.75 -27.74 5.70
C LEU A 323 -3.09 -28.93 5.01
N LEU A 324 -1.77 -29.08 5.12
CA LEU A 324 -1.02 -30.23 4.58
C LEU A 324 -1.41 -31.54 5.27
N ALA A 325 -1.59 -31.54 6.59
CA ALA A 325 -2.10 -32.68 7.34
C ALA A 325 -3.51 -33.10 6.86
N ARG A 326 -4.31 -32.14 6.42
CA ARG A 326 -5.62 -32.34 5.76
C ARG A 326 -5.51 -32.59 4.25
N ARG A 327 -4.36 -33.11 3.79
CA ARG A 327 -4.06 -33.52 2.41
C ARG A 327 -4.24 -32.42 1.36
N ALA A 328 -4.04 -31.15 1.74
CA ALA A 328 -3.89 -30.09 0.75
C ALA A 328 -2.70 -30.40 -0.15
N ASN A 329 -2.90 -30.37 -1.47
CA ASN A 329 -1.81 -30.66 -2.42
C ASN A 329 -0.95 -29.39 -2.62
N PRO A 330 0.35 -29.40 -2.24
CA PRO A 330 1.24 -28.23 -2.33
C PRO A 330 1.60 -27.83 -3.76
N ASN A 331 1.37 -28.71 -4.73
CA ASN A 331 1.71 -28.51 -6.14
C ASN A 331 0.53 -28.00 -6.97
N ARG A 332 -0.61 -27.68 -6.34
CA ARG A 332 -1.66 -26.93 -7.04
C ARG A 332 -1.17 -25.51 -7.29
N ARG A 333 -1.54 -24.99 -8.45
CA ARG A 333 -1.18 -23.66 -8.92
C ARG A 333 -2.43 -22.83 -9.16
N THR A 334 -2.29 -21.50 -9.10
CA THR A 334 -3.37 -20.58 -9.45
C THR A 334 -3.76 -20.72 -10.92
N THR A 335 -5.02 -20.42 -11.25
CA THR A 335 -5.50 -20.54 -12.65
C THR A 335 -5.65 -19.20 -13.37
N LYS A 336 -5.57 -18.08 -12.66
CA LYS A 336 -5.63 -16.73 -13.23
C LYS A 336 -4.49 -15.90 -12.66
N ALA A 337 -4.13 -14.85 -13.38
CA ALA A 337 -3.25 -13.81 -12.86
C ALA A 337 -3.95 -13.06 -11.72
N GLU A 338 -3.15 -12.48 -10.83
CA GLU A 338 -3.60 -11.54 -9.82
C GLU A 338 -2.87 -10.19 -10.03
N PRO A 339 -3.42 -9.31 -10.88
CA PRO A 339 -2.82 -8.04 -11.25
C PRO A 339 -2.38 -7.16 -10.09
N LYS A 340 -3.15 -7.12 -9.00
CA LYS A 340 -2.86 -6.24 -7.85
C LYS A 340 -1.59 -6.65 -7.12
N LEU A 341 -1.26 -7.93 -7.17
CA LEU A 341 -0.02 -8.48 -6.62
C LEU A 341 1.08 -8.61 -7.69
N GLY A 342 0.75 -8.37 -8.96
CA GLY A 342 1.66 -8.59 -10.09
C GLY A 342 1.95 -10.07 -10.32
N PHE A 343 1.10 -10.94 -9.77
CA PHE A 343 1.30 -12.38 -9.86
C PHE A 343 0.77 -12.90 -11.21
N PRO A 344 1.60 -13.60 -11.99
CA PRO A 344 1.13 -14.25 -13.20
C PRO A 344 0.21 -15.43 -12.86
N PRO A 345 -0.46 -16.04 -13.86
CA PRO A 345 -1.10 -17.33 -13.67
C PRO A 345 -0.08 -18.39 -13.22
N TRP A 346 -0.58 -19.48 -12.64
CA TRP A 346 0.20 -20.65 -12.27
C TRP A 346 1.19 -20.45 -11.11
N MET A 347 0.96 -19.48 -10.24
CA MET A 347 1.69 -19.36 -8.97
C MET A 347 1.36 -20.53 -8.04
N SER A 348 2.37 -21.14 -7.44
CA SER A 348 2.21 -22.16 -6.40
C SER A 348 2.15 -21.54 -5.00
N ALA A 349 1.81 -22.36 -4.00
CA ALA A 349 1.92 -21.93 -2.60
C ALA A 349 3.38 -21.64 -2.20
N LEU A 350 4.35 -22.41 -2.73
CA LEU A 350 5.77 -22.19 -2.46
C LEU A 350 6.22 -20.83 -3.02
N ASP A 351 5.81 -20.51 -4.25
CA ASP A 351 6.13 -19.24 -4.92
C ASP A 351 5.68 -18.04 -4.05
N MET A 352 4.47 -18.10 -3.48
CA MET A 352 3.94 -17.04 -2.60
C MET A 352 4.68 -16.95 -1.27
N ALA A 353 4.97 -18.10 -0.63
CA ALA A 353 5.73 -18.10 0.63
C ALA A 353 7.14 -17.53 0.45
N ILE A 354 7.80 -17.86 -0.67
CA ILE A 354 9.12 -17.32 -1.02
C ILE A 354 9.05 -15.84 -1.31
N PHE A 355 8.06 -15.39 -2.11
CA PHE A 355 7.89 -13.99 -2.48
C PHE A 355 7.73 -13.08 -1.25
N TYR A 356 6.90 -13.48 -0.28
CA TYR A 356 6.66 -12.73 0.96
C TYR A 356 7.66 -13.04 2.08
N LYS A 357 8.77 -13.75 1.78
CA LYS A 357 9.84 -14.08 2.74
C LYS A 357 9.38 -14.92 3.94
N HIS A 358 8.30 -15.68 3.77
CA HIS A 358 7.77 -16.60 4.77
C HIS A 358 8.51 -17.95 4.73
N ASN A 359 9.82 -17.91 5.03
CA ASN A 359 10.73 -19.03 4.85
C ASN A 359 10.37 -20.25 5.71
N ALA A 360 9.78 -20.05 6.89
CA ALA A 360 9.27 -21.15 7.72
C ALA A 360 8.08 -21.89 7.06
N ALA A 361 7.16 -21.14 6.42
CA ALA A 361 6.07 -21.74 5.64
C ALA A 361 6.61 -22.42 4.38
N ALA A 362 7.58 -21.82 3.69
CA ALA A 362 8.25 -22.41 2.52
C ALA A 362 8.93 -23.74 2.88
N GLN A 363 9.61 -23.82 4.04
CA GLN A 363 10.25 -25.05 4.52
C GLN A 363 9.25 -26.19 4.70
N LEU A 364 8.07 -25.91 5.24
CA LEU A 364 6.99 -26.90 5.39
C LEU A 364 6.46 -27.38 4.03
N LEU A 365 6.27 -26.46 3.08
CA LEU A 365 5.83 -26.80 1.73
C LEU A 365 6.85 -27.70 1.01
N ILE A 366 8.14 -27.38 1.11
CA ILE A 366 9.23 -28.19 0.55
C ILE A 366 9.26 -29.57 1.21
N GLY A 367 9.13 -29.65 2.54
CA GLY A 367 9.04 -30.93 3.26
C GLY A 367 7.84 -31.78 2.81
N ALA A 368 6.75 -31.14 2.40
CA ALA A 368 5.59 -31.79 1.78
C ALA A 368 5.75 -32.05 0.26
N ARG A 369 6.98 -31.99 -0.26
CA ARG A 369 7.33 -32.23 -1.67
C ARG A 369 6.70 -31.21 -2.64
N ALA A 370 6.68 -29.93 -2.25
CA ALA A 370 6.43 -28.85 -3.19
C ALA A 370 7.50 -28.83 -4.30
N GLN A 371 7.08 -28.65 -5.54
CA GLN A 371 7.96 -28.50 -6.69
C GLN A 371 8.66 -27.15 -6.63
N LEU A 372 9.98 -27.15 -6.76
CA LEU A 372 10.81 -25.94 -6.75
C LEU A 372 10.76 -25.19 -8.09
N SER A 373 10.25 -25.83 -9.14
CA SER A 373 10.11 -25.31 -10.50
C SER A 373 8.73 -25.57 -11.08
N GLY A 374 8.42 -24.89 -12.19
CA GLY A 374 7.14 -24.92 -12.88
C GLY A 374 6.39 -23.59 -12.78
N GLY A 375 5.28 -23.45 -13.51
CA GLY A 375 4.61 -22.16 -13.68
C GLY A 375 5.35 -21.28 -14.69
N THR A 376 5.49 -19.98 -14.40
CA THR A 376 6.19 -19.03 -15.30
C THR A 376 7.69 -18.92 -15.05
N ALA A 377 8.15 -19.15 -13.83
CA ALA A 377 9.56 -19.11 -13.45
C ALA A 377 9.79 -20.03 -12.24
N PRO A 378 11.00 -20.59 -12.07
CA PRO A 378 11.35 -21.34 -10.86
C PRO A 378 11.27 -20.46 -9.59
N ALA A 379 11.02 -21.09 -8.44
CA ALA A 379 10.94 -20.39 -7.15
C ALA A 379 12.22 -19.63 -6.80
N MET A 380 13.37 -20.04 -7.36
CA MET A 380 14.65 -19.35 -7.19
C MET A 380 14.64 -17.93 -7.77
N ILE A 381 14.04 -17.74 -8.95
CA ILE A 381 13.92 -16.42 -9.57
C ILE A 381 13.00 -15.53 -8.73
N ILE A 382 11.94 -16.11 -8.16
CA ILE A 382 11.04 -15.40 -7.25
C ILE A 382 11.78 -14.98 -5.96
N ALA A 383 12.65 -15.83 -5.42
CA ALA A 383 13.48 -15.49 -4.27
C ALA A 383 14.47 -14.35 -4.58
N ALA A 384 15.06 -14.33 -5.77
CA ALA A 384 15.97 -13.28 -6.22
C ALA A 384 15.24 -11.94 -6.42
N THR A 385 14.12 -11.94 -7.15
CA THR A 385 13.31 -10.73 -7.41
C THR A 385 12.73 -10.11 -6.13
N SER A 386 12.41 -10.93 -5.12
CA SER A 386 11.91 -10.46 -3.82
C SER A 386 13.01 -10.08 -2.82
N ASN A 387 14.29 -10.17 -3.20
CA ASN A 387 15.43 -10.00 -2.31
C ASN A 387 15.31 -10.86 -1.02
N ASN A 388 15.01 -12.15 -1.22
CA ASN A 388 14.87 -13.15 -0.15
C ASN A 388 16.11 -14.06 -0.10
N VAL A 389 17.16 -13.57 0.54
CA VAL A 389 18.45 -14.27 0.66
C VAL A 389 18.28 -15.64 1.34
N ASP A 390 17.46 -15.71 2.38
CA ASP A 390 17.21 -16.96 3.11
C ASP A 390 16.37 -17.94 2.29
N GLY A 391 15.43 -17.45 1.49
CA GLY A 391 14.70 -18.25 0.51
C GLY A 391 15.63 -18.85 -0.55
N ILE A 392 16.60 -18.09 -1.06
CA ILE A 392 17.62 -18.61 -2.00
C ILE A 392 18.42 -19.75 -1.34
N ARG A 393 18.90 -19.55 -0.11
CA ARG A 393 19.64 -20.57 0.65
C ARG A 393 18.80 -21.83 0.87
N LEU A 394 17.55 -21.66 1.29
CA LEU A 394 16.59 -22.73 1.51
C LEU A 394 16.33 -23.56 0.23
N LEU A 395 16.06 -22.88 -0.88
CA LEU A 395 15.80 -23.54 -2.16
C LEU A 395 17.03 -24.30 -2.65
N ARG A 396 18.22 -23.70 -2.55
CA ARG A 396 19.48 -24.35 -2.92
C ARG A 396 19.75 -25.60 -2.09
N ALA A 397 19.56 -25.53 -0.78
CA ALA A 397 19.70 -26.68 0.12
C ALA A 397 18.72 -27.81 -0.20
N SER A 398 17.59 -27.48 -0.85
CA SER A 398 16.53 -28.41 -1.23
C SER A 398 16.69 -28.94 -2.67
N GLY A 399 17.80 -28.64 -3.35
CA GLY A 399 18.08 -29.07 -4.73
C GLY A 399 17.55 -28.13 -5.82
N GLY A 400 17.19 -26.89 -5.47
CA GLY A 400 16.82 -25.86 -6.43
C GLY A 400 18.05 -25.38 -7.23
N ASP A 401 17.93 -25.41 -8.55
CA ASP A 401 18.99 -24.98 -9.46
C ASP A 401 18.94 -23.46 -9.69
N PRO A 402 20.04 -22.72 -9.42
CA PRO A 402 20.12 -21.29 -9.71
C PRO A 402 20.21 -20.94 -11.20
N LEU A 403 20.40 -21.91 -12.10
CA LEU A 403 20.53 -21.72 -13.55
C LEU A 403 19.31 -22.23 -14.35
N ALA A 404 18.27 -22.72 -13.66
CA ALA A 404 17.09 -23.33 -14.29
C ALA A 404 16.09 -22.35 -14.90
#